data_AF-A0A356R5N7-F1
#
_entry.id   AF-A0A356R5N7-F1
#
_cell.length_a   1.000
_cell.length_b   1.000
_cell.length_c   1.000
_cell.angle_alpha   90.00
_cell.angle_beta   90.00
_cell.angle_gamma   90.00
#
_symmetry.space_group_name_H-M   'P 1'
#
loop_
_entity.id
_entity.type
_entity.pdbx_description
1 polymer ?
#
loop_
_entity_poly.entity_id
_entity_poly.type
_entity_poly.pdbx_seq_one_letter_code
_entity_poly.pdbx_strand_id
1 'polypeptide(L)' 'MNIGLSFLSMFALFPLLWMLSVSFMVPGEASNFPPPLLPEHPTLANYIKLFEYSSMGRN' A
#
# COMPACT_ATOMS: atom_id res chain seq x y z
N MET A 1 -10.18 19.36 25.32
CA MET A 1 -10.30 17.88 25.45
C MET A 1 -10.50 17.33 24.04
N ASN A 2 -9.42 17.14 23.27
CA ASN A 2 -9.51 16.88 21.82
C ASN A 2 -9.38 15.38 21.47
N ILE A 3 -9.73 14.51 22.42
CA ILE A 3 -9.56 13.05 22.33
C ILE A 3 -10.32 12.48 21.13
N GLY A 4 -11.48 13.08 20.78
CA GLY A 4 -12.26 12.69 19.60
C GLY A 4 -11.54 12.92 18.28
N LEU A 5 -10.79 14.02 18.15
CA LEU A 5 -10.01 14.31 16.93
C LEU A 5 -8.85 13.31 16.78
N SER A 6 -8.14 13.02 17.87
CA SER A 6 -7.05 12.03 17.85
C SER A 6 -7.53 10.63 17.47
N PHE A 7 -8.71 10.21 17.96
CA PHE A 7 -9.30 8.93 17.59
C PHE A 7 -9.64 8.85 16.11
N LEU A 8 -10.31 9.88 15.57
CA LEU A 8 -10.64 9.96 14.15
C LEU A 8 -9.39 9.95 13.27
N SER A 9 -8.32 10.65 13.68
CA SER A 9 -7.04 10.60 12.97
C SER A 9 -6.44 9.20 12.95
N MET A 10 -6.44 8.48 14.07
CA MET A 10 -5.93 7.09 14.10
C MET A 10 -6.72 6.17 13.17
N PHE A 11 -8.04 6.32 13.14
CA PHE A 11 -8.92 5.56 12.24
C PHE A 11 -8.67 5.90 10.76
N ALA A 12 -8.39 7.16 10.44
CA ALA A 12 -8.03 7.58 9.08
C ALA A 12 -6.62 7.13 8.67
N LEU A 13 -5.68 7.05 9.62
CA LEU A 13 -4.31 6.59 9.38
C LEU A 13 -4.23 5.08 9.11
N PHE A 14 -5.11 4.28 9.73
CA PHE A 14 -5.12 2.84 9.55
C PHE A 14 -5.18 2.39 8.07
N PRO A 15 -6.18 2.80 7.27
CA PRO A 15 -6.24 2.40 5.85
C PRO A 15 -5.10 3.02 5.03
N LEU A 16 -4.55 4.17 5.41
CA LEU A 16 -3.41 4.78 4.71
C LEU A 16 -2.13 3.97 4.92
N LEU A 17 -1.88 3.52 6.15
CA LEU A 17 -0.76 2.64 6.47
C LEU A 17 -0.91 1.29 5.77
N TRP A 18 -2.13 0.76 5.68
CA TRP A 18 -2.38 -0.47 4.93
C TRP A 18 -2.14 -0.30 3.43
N MET A 19 -2.61 0.79 2.83
CA MET A 19 -2.32 1.11 1.42
C MET A 19 -0.81 1.25 1.16
N LEU A 20 -0.06 1.82 2.11
CA LEU A 20 1.40 1.88 2.06
C LEU A 20 2.01 0.47 2.10
N SER A 21 1.57 -0.40 3.01
CA SER A 21 2.00 -1.81 3.05
C SER A 21 1.74 -2.52 1.72
N VAL A 22 0.53 -2.34 1.16
CA VAL A 22 0.11 -2.96 -0.11
C VAL A 22 0.97 -2.47 -1.29
N SER A 23 1.42 -1.22 -1.29
CA SER A 23 2.30 -0.73 -2.37
C SER A 23 3.63 -1.48 -2.44
N PHE A 24 4.11 -1.98 -1.29
CA PHE A 24 5.31 -2.80 -1.17
C PHE A 24 5.06 -4.31 -1.30
N MET A 25 3.81 -4.77 -1.33
CA MET A 25 3.49 -6.20 -1.52
C MET A 25 3.81 -6.66 -2.95
N VAL A 26 4.14 -7.94 -3.09
CA VAL A 26 4.32 -8.54 -4.42
C VAL A 26 2.98 -8.60 -5.18
N PRO A 27 3.00 -8.56 -6.53
CA PRO A 27 1.78 -8.66 -7.32
C PRO A 27 1.01 -9.95 -6.99
N GLY A 28 -0.23 -9.81 -6.52
CA GLY A 28 -1.09 -10.93 -6.13
C GLY A 28 -1.12 -11.22 -4.63
N GLU A 29 -0.23 -10.65 -3.81
CA GLU A 29 -0.25 -10.88 -2.36
C GLU A 29 -1.47 -10.26 -1.68
N ALA A 30 -1.85 -9.03 -2.05
CA ALA A 30 -3.05 -8.37 -1.52
C ALA A 30 -4.36 -9.08 -1.92
N SER A 31 -4.32 -9.94 -2.95
CA SER A 31 -5.46 -10.74 -3.40
C SER A 31 -5.56 -12.09 -2.69
N ASN A 32 -4.55 -12.50 -1.91
CA ASN A 32 -4.62 -13.71 -1.10
C ASN A 32 -5.56 -13.50 0.09
N PHE A 33 -6.32 -14.54 0.43
CA PHE A 33 -7.20 -14.54 1.59
C PHE A 33 -6.62 -15.43 2.70
N PRO A 34 -6.44 -14.91 3.93
CA PRO A 34 -6.73 -13.54 4.38
C PRO A 34 -5.71 -12.51 3.84
N PRO A 35 -6.14 -11.27 3.53
CA PRO A 35 -5.22 -10.23 3.06
C PRO A 35 -4.22 -9.87 4.18
N PRO A 36 -2.91 -9.95 3.92
CA PRO A 36 -1.92 -9.62 4.93
C PRO A 36 -1.98 -8.13 5.28
N LEU A 37 -1.70 -7.80 6.55
CA LEU A 37 -1.62 -6.39 7.01
C LEU A 37 -0.26 -5.75 6.66
N LEU A 38 0.79 -6.57 6.59
CA LEU A 38 2.16 -6.20 6.30
C LEU A 38 2.70 -7.13 5.21
N PRO A 39 3.54 -6.65 4.28
CA PRO A 39 4.15 -7.50 3.26
C PRO A 39 5.08 -8.53 3.91
N GLU A 40 4.99 -9.79 3.49
CA GLU A 40 5.96 -10.82 3.91
C GLU A 40 7.34 -10.54 3.30
N HIS A 41 7.34 -10.10 2.04
CA HIS A 41 8.53 -9.70 1.31
C HIS A 41 8.33 -8.28 0.74
N PRO A 42 8.84 -7.23 1.41
CA PRO A 42 8.73 -5.86 0.90
C PRO A 42 9.52 -5.71 -0.41
N THR A 43 8.83 -5.34 -1.49
CA THR A 43 9.43 -5.15 -2.81
C THR A 43 9.03 -3.81 -3.42
N LEU A 44 9.80 -3.34 -4.40
CA LEU A 44 9.46 -2.18 -5.23
C LEU A 44 8.88 -2.58 -6.59
N ALA A 45 8.46 -3.84 -6.76
CA ALA A 45 8.03 -4.38 -8.05
C ALA A 45 6.86 -3.59 -8.67
N ASN A 46 5.92 -3.11 -7.85
CA ASN A 46 4.80 -2.28 -8.32
C ASN A 46 5.27 -0.93 -8.86
N TYR A 47 6.26 -0.30 -8.21
CA TYR A 47 6.86 0.95 -8.66
C TYR A 47 7.66 0.75 -9.94
N ILE A 48 8.48 -0.30 -10.00
CA ILE A 48 9.27 -0.65 -11.20
C ILE A 48 8.33 -0.87 -12.39
N LYS A 49 7.27 -1.67 -12.23
CA LYS A 49 6.23 -1.83 -13.27
C LYS A 49 5.65 -0.49 -13.68
N LEU A 50 5.28 0.38 -12.75
CA LEU A 50 4.72 1.69 -13.07
C LEU A 50 5.70 2.52 -13.93
N PHE A 51 6.99 2.50 -13.59
CA PHE A 51 8.03 3.18 -14.37
C PHE A 51 8.28 2.53 -15.73
N GLU A 52 8.25 1.20 -15.83
CA GLU A 52 8.35 0.47 -17.11
C GLU A 52 7.16 0.80 -18.03
N TYR A 53 5.94 0.77 -17.50
CA TYR A 53 4.72 1.14 -18.25
C TYR A 53 4.71 2.63 -18.61
N SER A 54 5.12 3.51 -17.70
CA SER A 54 5.19 4.96 -17.97
C SER A 54 6.29 5.32 -18.97
N SER A 55 7.41 4.61 -18.94
CA SER A 55 8.50 4.69 -19.93
C SER A 55 8.04 4.23 -21.31
N MET A 56 7.23 3.17 -21.40
CA MET A 56 6.68 2.68 -22.69
C MET A 56 5.75 3.67 -23.39
N GLY A 57 5.13 4.62 -22.67
CA GLY A 57 4.29 5.66 -23.28
C GLY A 57 5.06 6.77 -24.03
N ARG A 58 6.40 6.69 -24.07
CA ARG A 58 7.29 7.70 -24.69
C ARG A 58 7.95 7.29 -26.00
N ASN A 59 7.61 6.14 -26.60
CA ASN A 59 8.16 5.71 -27.89
C ASN A 59 7.07 5.53 -28.96
#